data_AF-A0A2G7H538-F1
#
_entry.id   AF-A0A2G7H538-F1
#
_cell.length_a   1.000
_cell.length_b   1.000
_cell.length_c   1.000
_cell.angle_alpha   90.00
_cell.angle_beta   90.00
_cell.angle_gamma   90.00
#
_symmetry.space_group_name_H-M   'P 1'
#
loop_
_entity.id
_entity.type
_entity.pdbx_description
1 polymer ?
#
loop_
_entity_poly.entity_id
_entity_poly.type
_entity_poly.pdbx_seq_one_letter_code
_entity_poly.pdbx_strand_id
1 'polypeptide(L)'
;MVTRRTALGALLGALLWNAGAAGVFPAGRPAPPDPWPAAPVLTRLFRLPAGRADAQALIATLDLTVAQVWELRRLAGSETLSASAPDSVTARAKIAATNAEKDRKVRLLLGADYARFREWVRVWWREQLRRS
;
A
#
# COMPACT_ATOMS: atom_id res chain seq x y z
N MET A 1 10.60 55.24 6.29
CA MET A 1 10.03 55.86 7.50
C MET A 1 8.58 55.42 7.60
N VAL A 2 8.29 54.54 8.57
CA VAL A 2 7.45 54.78 9.76
C VAL A 2 5.95 54.60 9.45
N THR A 3 5.38 53.40 9.69
CA THR A 3 4.59 52.98 10.89
C THR A 3 3.16 53.51 10.85
N ARG A 4 2.12 52.67 10.86
CA ARG A 4 1.36 52.15 12.03
C ARG A 4 0.33 51.15 11.48
N ARG A 5 0.20 49.87 11.89
CA ARG A 5 -0.02 49.25 13.21
C ARG A 5 -1.39 49.64 13.81
N THR A 6 -2.36 48.73 13.73
CA THR A 6 -3.43 48.57 14.75
C THR A 6 -4.02 47.17 14.64
N ALA A 7 -3.74 46.38 15.67
CA ALA A 7 -4.44 45.16 16.03
C ALA A 7 -5.59 45.53 16.98
N LEU A 8 -6.70 44.79 16.97
CA LEU A 8 -7.56 44.51 18.14
C LEU A 8 -8.80 43.73 17.69
N GLY A 9 -9.13 42.65 18.40
CA GLY A 9 -10.38 41.92 18.21
C GLY A 9 -10.27 40.47 18.65
N ALA A 10 -10.18 40.27 19.96
CA ALA A 10 -10.12 38.96 20.59
C ALA A 10 -11.52 38.33 20.75
N LEU A 11 -11.48 37.01 20.96
CA LEU A 11 -12.35 36.20 21.84
C LEU A 11 -13.66 35.59 21.31
N LEU A 12 -13.81 34.32 21.73
CA LEU A 12 -15.01 33.56 22.10
C LEU A 12 -15.76 32.79 20.99
N GLY A 13 -15.90 31.47 21.22
CA GLY A 13 -16.97 30.70 20.60
C GLY A 13 -16.71 29.20 20.41
N ALA A 14 -16.26 28.47 21.43
CA ALA A 14 -16.49 27.02 21.46
C ALA A 14 -17.90 26.76 22.04
N LEU A 15 -18.80 26.10 21.30
CA LEU A 15 -19.69 25.02 21.78
C LEU A 15 -20.80 24.68 20.75
N LEU A 16 -20.93 23.36 20.50
CA LEU A 16 -22.17 22.61 20.18
C LEU A 16 -22.91 22.97 18.88
N TRP A 17 -23.01 22.04 17.93
CA TRP A 17 -23.95 20.92 17.98
C TRP A 17 -23.70 19.94 16.82
N ASN A 18 -23.78 18.66 17.14
CA ASN A 18 -23.65 17.52 16.25
C ASN A 18 -25.07 17.08 15.87
N ALA A 19 -25.44 17.05 14.58
CA ALA A 19 -26.55 16.22 14.08
C ALA A 19 -26.65 16.26 12.55
N GLY A 20 -26.48 15.10 11.91
CA GLY A 20 -27.31 14.76 10.75
C GLY A 20 -26.82 15.16 9.36
N ALA A 21 -25.53 15.00 9.05
CA ALA A 21 -25.17 14.71 7.66
C ALA A 21 -25.12 13.20 7.52
N ALA A 22 -26.24 12.59 7.12
CA ALA A 22 -26.24 11.26 6.54
C ALA A 22 -25.17 11.26 5.46
N GLY A 23 -24.03 10.63 5.77
CA GLY A 23 -22.91 10.54 4.87
C GLY A 23 -23.41 9.89 3.59
N VAL A 24 -23.54 10.69 2.54
CA VAL A 24 -23.47 10.19 1.18
C VAL A 24 -22.06 9.62 1.07
N PHE A 25 -21.90 8.35 1.46
CA PHE A 25 -20.74 7.58 1.10
C PHE A 25 -20.69 7.68 -0.43
N PRO A 26 -19.64 8.30 -1.02
CA PRO A 26 -19.54 8.31 -2.47
C PRO A 26 -19.61 6.85 -2.89
N ALA A 27 -20.61 6.53 -3.71
CA ALA A 27 -20.84 5.21 -4.25
C ALA A 27 -19.48 4.64 -4.67
N GLY A 28 -19.05 3.61 -3.93
CA GLY A 28 -17.68 3.16 -3.90
C GLY A 28 -17.22 2.90 -5.32
N ARG A 29 -16.28 3.71 -5.80
CA ARG A 29 -15.48 3.35 -6.98
C ARG A 29 -14.97 1.93 -6.71
N PRO A 30 -15.18 0.95 -7.62
CA PRO A 30 -14.84 -0.43 -7.37
C PRO A 30 -13.41 -0.48 -6.84
N ALA A 31 -13.24 -1.13 -5.68
CA ALA A 31 -11.93 -1.29 -5.08
C ALA A 31 -11.02 -1.85 -6.17
N PRO A 32 -9.88 -1.20 -6.44
CA PRO A 32 -8.96 -1.67 -7.46
C PRO A 32 -8.66 -3.14 -7.19
N PRO A 33 -8.53 -3.98 -8.24
CA PRO A 33 -8.24 -5.37 -8.05
C PRO A 33 -6.95 -5.46 -7.24
N ASP A 34 -7.04 -6.14 -6.11
CA ASP A 34 -5.90 -6.40 -5.26
C ASP A 34 -4.85 -7.13 -6.12
N PRO A 35 -3.64 -6.58 -6.28
CA PRO A 35 -2.63 -7.22 -7.12
C PRO A 35 -2.22 -8.58 -6.58
N TRP A 36 -2.47 -8.82 -5.30
CA TRP A 36 -2.20 -10.09 -4.66
C TRP A 36 -3.44 -10.99 -4.71
N PRO A 37 -3.34 -12.28 -5.12
CA PRO A 37 -2.13 -13.05 -5.42
C PRO A 37 -1.74 -13.09 -6.91
N ALA A 38 -2.37 -12.30 -7.76
CA ALA A 38 -2.20 -12.40 -9.21
C ALA A 38 -0.85 -11.88 -9.74
N ALA A 39 -0.16 -11.00 -9.00
CA ALA A 39 1.06 -10.31 -9.43
C ALA A 39 2.24 -10.53 -8.46
N PRO A 40 3.49 -10.51 -8.97
CA PRO A 40 4.71 -10.62 -8.16
C PRO A 40 5.07 -9.27 -7.49
N VAL A 41 4.28 -8.88 -6.49
CA VAL A 41 4.39 -7.58 -5.80
C VAL A 41 5.74 -7.41 -5.10
N LEU A 42 6.20 -8.42 -4.35
CA LEU A 42 7.45 -8.29 -3.59
C LEU A 42 8.65 -8.16 -4.51
N THR A 43 8.64 -8.83 -5.65
CA THR A 43 9.69 -8.75 -6.66
C THR A 43 9.78 -7.34 -7.24
N ARG A 44 8.63 -6.76 -7.60
CA ARG A 44 8.58 -5.41 -8.16
C ARG A 44 9.12 -4.39 -7.18
N LEU A 45 8.76 -4.48 -5.90
CA LEU A 45 9.24 -3.58 -4.85
C LEU A 45 10.71 -3.80 -4.51
N PHE A 46 11.11 -5.03 -4.21
CA PHE A 46 12.39 -5.31 -3.54
C PHE A 46 13.50 -5.84 -4.44
N ARG A 47 13.20 -6.27 -5.68
CA ARG A 47 14.23 -6.81 -6.61
C ARG A 47 14.45 -5.96 -7.85
N LEU A 48 13.42 -5.29 -8.36
CA LEU A 48 13.57 -4.47 -9.55
C LEU A 48 14.16 -3.09 -9.19
N PRO A 49 15.09 -2.53 -9.99
CA PRO A 49 15.63 -1.20 -9.75
C PRO A 49 14.54 -0.12 -9.67
N ALA A 50 13.51 -0.22 -10.51
CA ALA A 50 12.37 0.71 -10.55
C ALA A 50 11.58 0.75 -9.24
N GLY A 51 11.54 -0.35 -8.47
CA GLY A 51 10.82 -0.41 -7.20
C GLY A 51 11.62 0.08 -6.00
N ARG A 52 12.88 0.47 -6.16
CA ARG A 52 13.75 0.83 -5.03
C ARG A 52 13.19 2.01 -4.22
N ALA A 53 12.68 3.04 -4.89
CA ALA A 53 12.07 4.19 -4.23
C ALA A 53 10.77 3.80 -3.50
N ASP A 54 9.94 2.98 -4.14
CA ASP A 54 8.68 2.49 -3.58
C ASP A 54 8.92 1.59 -2.36
N ALA A 55 9.92 0.72 -2.40
CA ALA A 55 10.31 -0.10 -1.26
C ALA A 55 10.79 0.76 -0.08
N GLN A 56 11.54 1.84 -0.32
CA GLN A 56 11.93 2.76 0.74
C GLN A 56 10.73 3.50 1.33
N ALA A 57 9.78 3.93 0.49
CA ALA A 57 8.54 4.55 0.95
C ALA A 57 7.71 3.59 1.80
N LEU A 58 7.62 2.31 1.42
CA LEU A 58 6.95 1.28 2.21
C LEU A 58 7.62 1.09 3.58
N ILE A 59 8.96 0.94 3.59
CA ILE A 59 9.75 0.76 4.80
C ILE A 59 9.51 1.91 5.77
N ALA A 60 9.57 3.15 5.28
CA ALA A 60 9.35 4.34 6.10
C ALA A 60 7.89 4.46 6.59
N THR A 61 6.91 4.11 5.75
CA THR A 61 5.48 4.25 6.08
C THR A 61 5.03 3.28 7.18
N LEU A 62 5.59 2.07 7.18
CA LEU A 62 5.25 1.02 8.13
C LEU A 62 6.28 0.85 9.25
N ASP A 63 7.33 1.69 9.26
CA ASP A 63 8.45 1.59 10.20
C ASP A 63 9.05 0.17 10.25
N LEU A 64 9.28 -0.42 9.07
CA LEU A 64 9.71 -1.82 8.98
C LEU A 64 11.13 -1.99 9.54
N THR A 65 11.27 -2.95 10.46
CA THR A 65 12.58 -3.33 11.02
C THR A 65 13.49 -3.93 9.95
N VAL A 66 14.80 -3.87 10.18
CA VAL A 66 15.80 -4.49 9.29
C VAL A 66 15.53 -5.98 9.08
N ALA A 67 15.10 -6.69 10.12
CA ALA A 67 14.74 -8.11 10.05
C ALA A 67 13.53 -8.35 9.13
N GLN A 68 12.46 -7.55 9.28
CA GLN A 68 11.28 -7.63 8.40
C GLN A 68 11.65 -7.31 6.95
N VAL A 69 12.47 -6.29 6.71
CA VAL A 69 12.92 -5.93 5.35
C VAL A 69 13.76 -7.04 4.73
N TRP A 70 14.67 -7.65 5.49
CA TRP A 70 15.48 -8.75 5.02
C TRP A 70 14.62 -9.96 4.65
N GLU A 71 13.63 -10.29 5.47
CA GLU A 71 12.73 -11.40 5.21
C GLU A 71 11.80 -11.12 4.01
N LEU A 72 11.30 -9.89 3.85
CA LEU A 72 10.55 -9.48 2.65
C LEU A 72 11.40 -9.61 1.38
N ARG A 73 12.69 -9.25 1.42
CA ARG A 73 13.64 -9.45 0.31
C ARG A 73 13.87 -10.94 0.03
N ARG A 74 14.00 -11.76 1.06
CA ARG A 74 14.12 -13.22 0.93
C ARG A 74 12.88 -13.82 0.27
N LEU A 75 11.68 -13.40 0.68
CA LEU A 75 10.42 -13.79 0.07
C LEU A 75 10.31 -13.31 -1.39
N ALA A 76 10.75 -12.09 -1.69
CA ALA A 76 10.84 -11.57 -3.06
C ALA A 76 11.79 -12.41 -3.94
N GLY A 77 12.87 -12.94 -3.37
CA GLY A 77 13.77 -13.88 -4.05
C GLY A 77 13.07 -15.15 -4.54
N SER A 78 12.08 -15.61 -3.77
CA SER A 78 11.26 -16.80 -4.09
C SER A 78 10.04 -16.49 -4.96
N GLU A 79 9.78 -15.22 -5.28
CA GLU A 79 8.80 -14.86 -6.29
C GLU A 79 9.34 -15.10 -7.69
N THR A 80 8.60 -15.92 -8.42
CA THR A 80 8.82 -16.12 -9.84
C THR A 80 8.26 -14.91 -10.57
N LEU A 81 9.14 -14.16 -11.23
CA LEU A 81 8.75 -13.30 -12.34
C LEU A 81 8.15 -14.23 -13.39
N SER A 82 6.83 -14.33 -13.43
CA SER A 82 6.17 -14.96 -14.58
C SER A 82 6.40 -14.04 -15.76
N ALA A 83 7.48 -14.31 -16.50
CA ALA A 83 7.88 -13.59 -17.71
C ALA A 83 6.91 -13.83 -18.88
N SER A 84 5.97 -14.77 -18.72
CA SER A 84 4.94 -15.07 -19.70
C SER A 84 3.58 -14.97 -19.03
N ALA A 85 2.62 -14.36 -19.73
CA ALA A 85 1.22 -14.60 -19.45
C ALA A 85 1.05 -16.13 -19.38
N PRO A 86 0.61 -16.70 -18.26
CA PRO A 86 0.38 -18.12 -18.23
C PRO A 86 -0.86 -18.34 -19.09
N ASP A 87 -0.67 -18.74 -20.34
CA ASP A 87 -1.75 -18.98 -21.29
C ASP A 87 -2.66 -20.13 -20.82
N SER A 88 -2.18 -20.95 -19.88
CA SER A 88 -3.00 -21.96 -19.20
C SER A 88 -3.56 -21.48 -17.86
N VAL A 89 -4.85 -21.76 -17.66
CA VAL A 89 -5.58 -21.61 -16.38
C VAL A 89 -4.81 -22.30 -15.24
N THR A 90 -4.21 -23.46 -15.51
CA THR A 90 -3.41 -24.23 -14.55
C THR A 90 -2.16 -23.47 -14.09
N ALA A 91 -1.46 -22.78 -14.98
CA ALA A 91 -0.28 -22.02 -14.60
C ALA A 91 -0.65 -20.76 -13.81
N ARG A 92 -1.78 -20.10 -14.13
CA ARG A 92 -2.33 -19.00 -13.31
C ARG A 92 -2.70 -19.46 -11.91
N ALA A 93 -3.37 -20.60 -11.79
CA ALA A 93 -3.74 -21.19 -10.50
C ALA A 93 -2.49 -21.53 -9.66
N LYS A 94 -1.44 -22.06 -10.28
CA LYS A 94 -0.17 -22.37 -9.60
C LYS A 94 0.53 -21.11 -9.08
N ILE A 95 0.53 -20.02 -9.86
CA ILE A 95 1.08 -18.72 -9.43
C ILE A 95 0.27 -18.17 -8.27
N ALA A 96 -1.06 -18.17 -8.38
CA ALA A 96 -1.95 -17.70 -7.32
C ALA A 96 -1.74 -18.48 -6.01
N ALA A 97 -1.63 -19.82 -6.08
CA ALA A 97 -1.35 -20.66 -4.91
C ALA A 97 0.03 -20.35 -4.28
N THR A 98 1.05 -20.18 -5.12
CA THR A 98 2.41 -19.84 -4.65
C THR A 98 2.43 -18.46 -3.99
N ASN A 99 1.73 -17.49 -4.56
CA ASN A 99 1.63 -16.15 -4.01
C ASN A 99 0.73 -16.11 -2.76
N ALA A 100 -0.30 -16.97 -2.65
CA ALA A 100 -1.09 -17.12 -1.44
C ALA A 100 -0.28 -17.70 -0.26
N GLU A 101 0.65 -18.62 -0.53
CA GLU A 101 1.60 -19.09 0.49
C GLU A 101 2.52 -17.94 0.97
N LYS A 102 2.97 -17.09 0.05
CA LYS A 102 3.75 -15.90 0.42
C LYS A 102 2.92 -14.89 1.19
N ASP A 103 1.64 -14.71 0.85
CA ASP A 103 0.73 -13.85 1.60
C ASP A 103 0.66 -14.28 3.06
N ARG A 104 0.51 -15.59 3.29
CA ARG A 104 0.50 -16.16 4.64
C ARG A 104 1.82 -15.86 5.37
N LYS A 105 2.97 -16.00 4.71
CA LYS A 105 4.28 -15.67 5.30
C LYS A 105 4.42 -14.18 5.62
N VAL A 106 3.98 -13.30 4.73
CA VAL A 106 4.00 -11.84 4.95
C VAL A 106 3.07 -11.46 6.11
N ARG A 107 1.89 -12.10 6.20
CA ARG A 107 0.97 -11.90 7.32
C ARG A 107 1.59 -12.31 8.66
N LEU A 108 2.26 -13.46 8.69
CA LEU A 108 2.96 -13.92 9.90
C LEU A 108 4.13 -12.98 10.27
N LEU A 109 4.85 -12.48 9.27
CA LEU A 109 6.00 -11.59 9.46
C LEU A 109 5.60 -10.19 9.98
N LEU A 110 4.53 -9.61 9.41
CA LEU A 110 4.12 -8.24 9.69
C LEU A 110 3.11 -8.17 10.85
N GLY A 111 2.43 -9.27 11.19
CA GLY A 111 1.46 -9.31 12.28
C GLY A 111 0.40 -8.20 12.14
N ALA A 112 0.36 -7.29 13.10
CA ALA A 112 -0.57 -6.15 13.12
C ALA A 112 -0.42 -5.21 11.92
N ASP A 113 0.80 -5.05 11.39
CA ASP A 113 1.06 -4.15 10.24
C ASP A 113 0.66 -4.75 8.90
N TYR A 114 0.26 -6.03 8.86
CA TYR A 114 -0.14 -6.69 7.63
C TYR A 114 -1.31 -5.96 6.94
N ALA A 115 -2.32 -5.50 7.69
CA ALA A 115 -3.45 -4.79 7.10
C ALA A 115 -3.01 -3.47 6.44
N ARG A 116 -2.11 -2.72 7.10
CA ARG A 116 -1.55 -1.47 6.58
C ARG A 116 -0.68 -1.74 5.35
N PHE A 117 0.11 -2.80 5.36
CA PHE A 117 0.87 -3.27 4.20
C PHE A 117 -0.04 -3.56 3.01
N ARG A 118 -1.13 -4.31 3.20
CA ARG A 118 -2.06 -4.65 2.11
C ARG A 118 -2.71 -3.41 1.52
N GLU A 119 -3.10 -2.47 2.36
CA GLU A 119 -3.66 -1.21 1.89
C GLU A 119 -2.63 -0.37 1.11
N TRP A 120 -1.41 -0.25 1.65
CA TRP A 120 -0.32 0.44 0.96
C TRP A 120 -0.06 -0.16 -0.43
N VAL A 121 -0.01 -1.49 -0.53
CA VAL A 121 0.20 -2.20 -1.80
C VAL A 121 -0.91 -1.91 -2.81
N ARG A 122 -2.19 -1.84 -2.38
CA ARG A 122 -3.31 -1.50 -3.28
C ARG A 122 -3.21 -0.08 -3.80
N VAL A 123 -2.82 0.88 -2.94
CA VAL A 123 -2.60 2.27 -3.33
C VAL A 123 -1.45 2.36 -4.33
N TRP A 124 -0.29 1.80 -3.98
CA TRP A 124 0.89 1.79 -4.85
C TRP A 124 0.60 1.13 -6.21
N TRP A 125 -0.09 -0.01 -6.23
CA TRP A 125 -0.39 -0.72 -7.47
C TRP A 125 -1.27 0.09 -8.42
N ARG A 126 -2.25 0.83 -7.90
CA ARG A 126 -3.03 1.76 -8.72
C ARG A 126 -2.16 2.79 -9.41
N GLU A 127 -1.17 3.32 -8.70
CA GLU A 127 -0.28 4.32 -9.27
C GLU A 127 0.62 3.70 -10.33
N GLN A 128 1.09 2.48 -10.13
CA GLN A 128 1.86 1.75 -11.14
C GLN A 128 1.05 1.55 -12.42
N LEU A 129 -0.22 1.12 -12.31
CA LEU A 129 -1.10 0.93 -13.48
C LEU A 129 -1.43 2.22 -14.23
N ARG A 130 -1.30 3.40 -13.60
CA ARG A 130 -1.50 4.69 -14.27
C ARG A 130 -0.25 5.19 -14.99
N ARG A 131 0.93 4.72 -14.58
CA ARG A 131 2.23 5.12 -15.12
C ARG A 131 2.70 4.20 -16.25
N SER A 132 2.12 3.01 -16.35
CA SER A 132 2.31 2.02 -17.43
C SER A 132 1.38 2.26 -18.60
#